data_AF-A0A8K0IZH3-F1
#
_entry.id   AF-A0A8K0IZH3-F1
#
_cell.length_a   1.000
_cell.length_b   1.000
_cell.length_c   1.000
_cell.angle_alpha   90.00
_cell.angle_beta   90.00
_cell.angle_gamma   90.00
#
_symmetry.space_group_name_H-M   'P 1'
#
loop_
_entity.id
_entity.type
_entity.pdbx_description
1 polymer ?
#
loop_
_entity_poly.entity_id
_entity_poly.type
_entity_poly.pdbx_seq_one_letter_code
_entity_poly.pdbx_strand_id
1 'polypeptide(L)'
;MTPFVPRTSFGIPSSIPKTYFLGHHAAGASKIRSLLSGISLVLECRDFRLPLSTQNPTLEDAVAGRDRIVVYTKTDLGSDATHARQTLQRLHGSGSGDG
;
A
#
# COMPACT_ATOMS: atom_id res chain seq x y z
N MET A 1 -13.05 -35.82 21.25
CA MET A 1 -12.64 -34.56 20.58
C MET A 1 -11.46 -34.89 19.69
N THR A 2 -11.53 -34.64 18.39
CA THR A 2 -10.41 -34.86 17.46
C THR A 2 -9.36 -33.76 17.66
N PRO A 3 -8.06 -34.10 17.74
CA PRO A 3 -6.99 -33.11 17.91
C PRO A 3 -6.81 -32.27 16.63
N PHE A 4 -6.44 -31.00 16.81
CA PHE A 4 -6.05 -30.14 15.70
C PHE A 4 -4.76 -30.66 15.05
N VAL A 5 -4.77 -30.81 13.72
CA VAL A 5 -3.60 -31.17 12.92
C VAL A 5 -3.24 -29.97 12.03
N PRO A 6 -2.12 -29.26 12.28
CA PRO A 6 -1.71 -28.13 11.46
C PRO A 6 -1.28 -28.60 10.07
N ARG A 7 -1.57 -27.76 9.06
CA ARG A 7 -1.09 -27.97 7.69
C ARG A 7 0.42 -27.72 7.64
N THR A 8 1.19 -28.64 7.07
CA THR A 8 2.66 -28.55 6.95
C THR A 8 3.14 -27.88 5.66
N SER A 9 2.27 -27.68 4.67
CA SER A 9 2.61 -26.99 3.43
C SER A 9 1.39 -26.30 2.82
N PHE A 10 1.62 -25.14 2.19
CA PHE A 10 0.60 -24.47 1.37
C PHE A 10 0.94 -24.70 -0.10
N GLY A 11 0.07 -25.38 -0.85
CA GLY A 11 0.22 -25.49 -2.29
C GLY A 11 0.04 -24.12 -2.96
N ILE A 12 0.90 -23.80 -3.93
CA ILE A 12 0.74 -22.60 -4.74
C ILE A 12 -0.51 -22.82 -5.62
N PRO A 13 -1.55 -21.98 -5.52
CA PRO A 13 -2.73 -22.12 -6.37
C PRO A 13 -2.36 -21.97 -7.85
N SER A 14 -2.91 -22.83 -8.72
CA SER A 14 -2.75 -22.73 -10.18
C SER A 14 -3.41 -21.47 -10.76
N SER A 15 -4.38 -20.89 -10.04
CA SER A 15 -4.90 -19.56 -10.28
C SER A 15 -5.08 -18.84 -8.96
N ILE A 16 -4.35 -17.74 -8.76
CA ILE A 16 -4.67 -16.79 -7.70
C ILE A 16 -5.79 -15.91 -8.26
N PRO A 17 -6.98 -15.84 -7.62
CA PRO A 17 -8.00 -14.88 -8.00
C PRO A 17 -7.36 -13.50 -8.00
N LYS A 18 -7.18 -12.90 -9.18
CA LYS A 18 -6.72 -11.52 -9.27
C LYS A 18 -7.80 -10.70 -8.58
N THR A 19 -7.48 -10.11 -7.43
CA THR A 19 -8.30 -9.07 -6.79
C THR A 19 -8.85 -8.17 -7.88
N TYR A 20 -10.17 -7.93 -7.90
CA TYR A 20 -11.03 -7.19 -8.85
C TYR A 20 -10.43 -5.96 -9.57
N PHE A 21 -9.27 -6.12 -10.21
CA PHE A 21 -8.49 -5.08 -10.86
C PHE A 21 -8.96 -4.89 -12.31
N LEU A 22 -9.60 -5.91 -12.90
CA LEU A 22 -10.13 -5.85 -14.26
C LEU A 22 -11.22 -4.76 -14.35
N GLY A 23 -10.85 -3.61 -14.89
CA GLY A 23 -11.76 -2.50 -15.24
C GLY A 23 -11.72 -1.35 -14.26
N HIS A 24 -12.19 -1.55 -13.02
CA HIS A 24 -12.42 -0.45 -12.08
C HIS A 24 -11.13 0.27 -11.64
N HIS A 25 -10.08 -0.48 -11.33
CA HIS A 25 -8.81 0.10 -10.91
C HIS A 25 -8.09 0.81 -12.06
N ALA A 26 -8.14 0.24 -13.27
CA ALA A 26 -7.56 0.87 -14.46
C ALA A 26 -8.27 2.20 -14.82
N ALA A 27 -9.61 2.21 -14.78
CA ALA A 27 -10.40 3.42 -14.97
C ALA A 27 -10.11 4.46 -13.88
N GLY A 28 -10.01 4.03 -12.62
CA GLY A 28 -9.62 4.88 -11.49
C GLY A 28 -8.24 5.51 -11.68
N ALA A 29 -7.23 4.71 -12.04
CA ALA A 29 -5.88 5.21 -12.30
C ALA A 29 -5.84 6.23 -13.46
N SER A 30 -6.56 5.97 -14.55
CA SER A 30 -6.70 6.94 -15.66
C SER A 30 -7.38 8.23 -15.22
N LYS A 31 -8.42 8.14 -14.39
CA LYS A 31 -9.09 9.32 -13.84
C LYS A 31 -8.16 10.12 -12.93
N ILE A 32 -7.40 9.46 -12.06
CA ILE A 32 -6.40 10.10 -11.20
C ILE A 32 -5.40 10.88 -12.06
N ARG A 33 -4.80 10.24 -13.08
CA ARG A 33 -3.86 10.91 -14.00
C ARG A 33 -4.44 12.17 -14.62
N SER A 34 -5.71 12.16 -15.01
CA SER A 34 -6.37 13.35 -15.59
C SER A 34 -6.56 14.51 -14.61
N LEU A 35 -6.63 14.23 -13.30
CA LEU A 35 -6.84 15.23 -12.25
C LEU A 35 -5.52 15.82 -11.73
N LEU A 36 -4.39 15.11 -11.89
CA LEU A 36 -3.12 15.51 -11.30
C LEU A 36 -2.59 16.86 -11.78
N SER A 37 -2.96 17.32 -12.98
CA SER A 37 -2.51 18.63 -13.49
C SER A 37 -2.93 19.79 -12.58
N GLY A 38 -4.06 19.68 -11.88
CA GLY A 38 -4.56 20.69 -10.93
C GLY A 38 -4.23 20.42 -9.46
N ILE A 39 -3.44 19.38 -9.16
CA ILE A 39 -3.14 18.97 -7.79
C ILE A 39 -1.68 19.32 -7.45
N SER A 40 -1.49 20.07 -6.37
CA SER A 40 -0.17 20.46 -5.87
C SER A 40 0.45 19.43 -4.92
N LEU A 41 -0.37 18.67 -4.18
CA LEU A 41 0.10 17.72 -3.16
C LEU A 41 -0.81 16.49 -3.13
N VAL A 42 -0.20 15.31 -3.11
CA VAL A 42 -0.90 14.02 -2.98
C VAL A 42 -0.78 13.50 -1.56
N LEU A 43 -1.91 13.17 -0.93
CA LEU A 43 -1.94 12.44 0.34
C LEU A 43 -2.31 10.99 0.08
N GLU A 44 -1.36 10.07 0.27
CA GLU A 44 -1.62 8.63 0.13
C GLU A 44 -1.97 8.05 1.49
N CYS A 45 -3.25 7.71 1.68
CA CYS A 45 -3.71 7.05 2.90
C CYS A 45 -3.46 5.54 2.82
N ARG A 46 -2.63 5.01 3.72
CA ARG A 46 -2.40 3.57 3.91
C ARG A 46 -3.05 3.08 5.20
N ASP A 47 -3.46 1.82 5.24
CA ASP A 47 -3.97 1.17 6.44
C ASP A 47 -2.78 0.72 7.29
N PHE A 48 -2.68 1.23 8.52
CA PHE A 48 -1.55 0.95 9.41
C PHE A 48 -1.42 -0.54 9.76
N ARG A 49 -2.52 -1.30 9.73
CA ARG A 49 -2.49 -2.73 10.06
C ARG A 49 -1.79 -3.57 9.00
N LEU A 50 -1.72 -3.07 7.76
CA LEU A 50 -1.14 -3.75 6.60
C LEU A 50 -0.27 -2.75 5.81
N PRO A 51 0.80 -2.20 6.42
CA PRO A 51 1.44 -0.99 5.92
C PRO A 51 2.20 -1.22 4.60
N LEU A 52 2.62 -2.46 4.34
CA LEU A 52 3.28 -2.87 3.10
C LEU A 52 2.27 -3.28 2.02
N SER A 53 1.27 -4.08 2.36
CA SER A 53 0.30 -4.58 1.38
C SER A 53 -0.72 -3.52 0.92
N THR A 54 -0.91 -2.45 1.69
CA THR A 54 -1.77 -1.32 1.29
C THR A 54 -1.07 -0.36 0.31
N GLN A 55 0.23 -0.53 0.09
CA GLN A 55 0.93 0.17 -0.99
C GLN A 55 0.39 -0.28 -2.35
N ASN A 56 0.16 0.69 -3.24
CA ASN A 56 -0.32 0.42 -4.59
C ASN A 56 0.70 0.89 -5.64
N PRO A 57 1.51 -0.01 -6.22
CA PRO A 57 2.50 0.34 -7.24
C PRO A 57 1.91 1.10 -8.43
N THR A 58 0.69 0.76 -8.87
CA THR A 58 0.03 1.46 -9.97
C THR A 58 -0.30 2.91 -9.61
N LEU A 59 -0.63 3.18 -8.35
CA LEU A 59 -0.84 4.55 -7.87
C LEU A 59 0.49 5.29 -7.78
N GLU A 60 1.55 4.65 -7.30
CA GLU A 60 2.89 5.22 -7.24
C GLU A 60 3.39 5.67 -8.62
N ASP A 61 3.22 4.83 -9.64
CA ASP A 61 3.53 5.17 -11.03
C ASP A 61 2.67 6.34 -11.53
N ALA A 62 1.37 6.37 -11.17
CA ALA A 62 0.46 7.40 -11.63
C ALA A 62 0.79 8.79 -11.05
N VAL A 63 1.32 8.84 -9.83
CA VAL A 63 1.64 10.10 -9.11
C VAL A 63 3.15 10.40 -9.08
N ALA A 64 3.95 9.67 -9.86
CA ALA A 64 5.39 9.88 -9.94
C ALA A 64 5.72 11.33 -10.34
N GLY A 65 6.72 11.92 -9.68
CA GLY A 65 7.13 13.32 -9.88
C GLY A 65 6.20 14.36 -9.25
N ARG A 66 5.23 13.95 -8.42
CA ARG A 66 4.41 14.85 -7.61
C ARG A 66 4.84 14.82 -6.16
N ASP A 67 4.71 15.97 -5.49
CA ASP A 67 4.84 16.04 -4.04
C ASP A 67 3.81 15.12 -3.39
N ARG A 68 4.28 14.24 -2.53
CA ARG A 68 3.48 13.17 -1.94
C ARG A 68 3.83 12.96 -0.47
N ILE A 69 2.79 12.84 0.36
CA ILE A 69 2.91 12.46 1.77
C ILE A 69 2.14 11.16 1.98
N VAL A 70 2.80 10.17 2.59
CA VAL A 70 2.17 8.92 3.00
C VAL A 70 1.60 9.09 4.40
N VAL A 71 0.30 8.84 4.54
CA VAL A 71 -0.45 8.93 5.81
C VAL A 71 -0.90 7.55 6.23
N TYR A 72 -0.40 7.05 7.36
CA TYR A 72 -0.88 5.81 7.95
C TYR A 72 -2.13 6.08 8.80
N THR A 73 -3.26 5.56 8.35
CA THR A 73 -4.59 5.65 8.99
C THR A 73 -4.88 4.42 9.83
N LYS A 74 -5.90 4.49 10.71
CA LYS A 74 -6.33 3.37 11.58
C LYS A 74 -5.24 2.85 12.51
N THR A 75 -4.37 3.75 12.98
CA THR A 75 -3.28 3.42 13.90
C THR A 75 -3.80 2.89 15.23
N ASP A 76 -4.99 3.33 15.65
CA ASP A 76 -5.71 2.84 16.83
C ASP A 76 -6.10 1.36 16.74
N LEU A 77 -6.24 0.82 15.53
CA LEU A 77 -6.60 -0.58 15.29
C LEU A 77 -5.39 -1.50 15.09
N GLY A 78 -4.17 -0.96 15.10
CA GLY A 78 -2.94 -1.74 15.02
C GLY A 78 -2.35 -1.98 16.41
N SER A 79 -1.93 -3.21 16.68
CA SER A 79 -1.06 -3.49 17.82
C SER A 79 0.37 -3.11 17.45
N ASP A 80 0.91 -2.06 18.06
CA ASP A 80 2.21 -1.52 17.68
C ASP A 80 3.33 -2.42 18.22
N ALA A 81 4.07 -3.07 17.32
CA ALA A 81 5.43 -3.46 17.65
C ALA A 81 6.16 -2.15 17.96
N THR A 82 6.82 -2.03 19.12
CA THR A 82 7.42 -0.80 19.69
C THR A 82 8.20 0.10 18.71
N HIS A 83 8.57 -0.42 17.53
CA HIS A 83 9.34 0.26 16.50
C HIS A 83 8.64 0.38 15.13
N ALA A 84 7.33 0.11 14.98
CA ALA A 84 6.70 0.10 13.65
C ALA A 84 6.74 1.49 13.01
N ARG A 85 6.38 2.55 13.74
CA ARG A 85 6.50 3.95 13.25
C ARG A 85 7.91 4.27 12.77
N GLN A 86 8.92 3.94 13.57
CA GLN A 86 10.32 4.22 13.25
C GLN A 86 10.81 3.40 12.05
N THR A 87 10.34 2.16 11.94
CA THR A 87 10.63 1.27 10.80
C THR A 87 10.01 1.81 9.51
N LEU A 88 8.74 2.24 9.56
CA LEU A 88 8.07 2.84 8.40
C LEU A 88 8.73 4.16 7.99
N GLN A 89 9.13 4.98 8.95
CA GLN A 89 9.89 6.20 8.66
C GLN A 89 11.24 5.90 8.00
N ARG A 90 11.97 4.87 8.43
CA ARG A 90 13.22 4.46 7.78
C ARG A 90 12.99 3.92 6.38
N LEU A 91 11.92 3.14 6.18
CA LEU A 91 11.56 2.58 4.87
C LEU A 91 11.29 3.69 3.84
N HIS A 92 10.64 4.77 4.27
CA HIS A 92 10.32 5.92 3.40
C HIS A 92 11.37 7.04 3.43
N GLY A 93 12.24 7.05 4.44
CA GLY A 93 13.18 8.13 4.77
C GLY A 93 14.48 8.14 3.99
N SER A 94 14.53 7.49 2.82
CA SER A 94 15.68 7.54 1.90
C SER A 94 15.35 8.41 0.69
N GLY A 95 14.93 9.66 0.94
CA GLY A 95 14.84 10.70 -0.07
C GLY A 95 15.96 11.70 0.18
N SER A 96 17.19 11.33 -0.21
CA SER A 96 18.22 12.33 -0.46
C SER A 96 17.66 13.28 -1.51
N GLY A 97 17.33 14.50 -1.11
CA GLY A 97 17.20 15.59 -2.06
C GLY A 97 18.57 15.81 -2.68
N ASP A 98 18.76 15.31 -3.90
CA ASP A 98 19.84 15.68 -4.79
C ASP A 98 19.20 16.22 -6.06
N GLY A 99 19.42 17.52 -6.32
CA GLY A 99 19.09 18.21 -7.58
C GLY A 99 17.99 19.25 -7.47
#